data_AF-A0A558GFV6-F1
#
_entry.id   AF-A0A558GFV6-F1
#
_cell.length_a   1.000
_cell.length_b   1.000
_cell.length_c   1.000
_cell.angle_alpha   90.00
_cell.angle_beta   90.00
_cell.angle_gamma   90.00
#
_symmetry.space_group_name_H-M   'P 1'
#
loop_
_entity.id
_entity.type
_entity.pdbx_description
1 polymer ?
#
loop_
_entity_poly.entity_id
_entity_poly.type
_entity_poly.pdbx_seq_one_letter_code
_entity_poly.pdbx_strand_id
1 'polypeptide(L)'
;QPGVRITYRSEGPNTLSITDDATTIANMRAVLESTNTTDLLKAANDVFFNQAGGTKPAVRTQVIVTLNELDQIINGEGDEIQLNLTNGARMTGAEFLTHTFAEIGYATLVHPLDGPINTWRLERGANLNQRLSLHAEFHTCSRPGCNKPADYCQVHHLIPWQAGGFTNIKNLTFLCAYHNGINDDDPSRPTGRGYMYRLNTGVSFIPPWGAPITAMPEYQEALARLNTEKAGQPPDPPPDSS
;
A
#
# COMPACT_ATOMS: atom_id res chain seq x y z
N GLN A 1 22.86 11.18 -27.58
CA GLN A 1 22.55 9.76 -27.86
C GLN A 1 23.34 8.91 -26.88
N PRO A 2 22.83 7.74 -26.48
CA PRO A 2 23.59 6.81 -25.65
C PRO A 2 24.97 6.55 -26.26
N GLY A 3 25.99 6.49 -25.42
CA GLY A 3 27.35 6.31 -25.89
C GLY A 3 28.41 6.68 -24.86
N VAL A 4 29.62 6.23 -25.16
CA VAL A 4 30.81 6.49 -24.35
C VAL A 4 31.72 7.44 -25.11
N ARG A 5 32.10 8.55 -24.48
CA ARG A 5 33.04 9.53 -25.02
C ARG A 5 34.25 9.62 -24.13
N ILE A 6 35.44 9.55 -24.74
CA ILE A 6 36.69 9.86 -24.07
C ILE A 6 37.24 11.15 -24.66
N THR A 7 37.49 12.13 -23.80
CA THR A 7 38.09 13.41 -24.18
C THR A 7 39.52 13.45 -23.66
N TYR A 8 40.46 13.59 -24.58
CA TYR A 8 41.88 13.70 -24.28
C TYR A 8 42.31 15.17 -24.29
N ARG A 9 43.12 15.57 -23.31
CA ARG A 9 43.64 16.94 -23.17
C ARG A 9 45.15 16.95 -23.33
N SER A 10 45.70 18.09 -23.76
CA SER A 10 47.14 18.26 -23.95
C SER A 10 47.91 18.24 -22.62
N GLU A 11 47.29 18.69 -21.53
CA GLU A 11 47.83 18.63 -20.17
C GLU A 11 46.71 18.31 -19.16
N GLY A 12 47.05 17.60 -18.08
CA GLY A 12 46.10 17.23 -17.02
C GLY A 12 45.26 15.98 -17.31
N PRO A 13 44.23 15.70 -16.49
CA PRO A 13 43.45 14.48 -16.58
C PRO A 13 42.52 14.46 -17.80
N ASN A 14 42.42 13.27 -18.41
CA ASN A 14 41.46 12.96 -19.45
C ASN A 14 40.08 12.64 -18.85
N THR A 15 39.03 12.75 -19.65
CA THR A 15 37.65 12.52 -19.18
C THR A 15 37.02 11.35 -19.92
N LEU A 16 36.47 10.42 -19.17
CA LEU A 16 35.50 9.42 -19.65
C LEU A 16 34.09 9.91 -19.31
N SER A 17 33.22 9.99 -20.30
CA SER A 17 31.80 10.34 -20.14
C SER A 17 30.95 9.23 -20.70
N ILE A 18 30.05 8.70 -19.87
CA ILE A 18 29.09 7.67 -20.26
C ILE A 18 27.72 8.34 -20.24
N THR A 19 27.02 8.29 -21.37
CA THR A 19 25.66 8.78 -21.51
C THR A 19 24.78 7.58 -21.80
N ASP A 20 23.77 7.36 -20.98
CA ASP A 20 22.80 6.29 -21.15
C ASP A 20 21.44 6.72 -20.60
N ASP A 21 20.47 5.82 -20.62
CA ASP A 21 19.20 6.04 -19.95
C ASP A 21 19.40 6.30 -18.43
N ALA A 22 18.46 7.04 -17.85
CA ALA A 22 18.56 7.51 -16.47
C ALA A 22 18.67 6.37 -15.46
N THR A 23 18.04 5.23 -15.75
CA THR A 23 18.06 4.05 -14.88
C THR A 23 19.41 3.36 -14.92
N THR A 24 20.00 3.21 -16.10
CA THR A 24 21.35 2.68 -16.26
C THR A 24 22.40 3.55 -15.57
N ILE A 25 22.35 4.87 -15.74
CA ILE A 25 23.29 5.79 -15.08
C ILE A 25 23.13 5.77 -13.55
N ALA A 26 21.89 5.73 -13.04
CA ALA A 26 21.64 5.61 -11.61
C ALA A 26 22.16 4.29 -11.04
N ASN A 27 21.96 3.16 -11.73
CA ASN A 27 22.47 1.86 -11.33
C ASN A 27 24.01 1.85 -11.28
N MET A 28 24.66 2.42 -12.29
CA MET A 28 26.12 2.54 -12.32
C MET A 28 26.62 3.35 -11.12
N ARG A 29 26.00 4.49 -10.83
CA ARG A 29 26.33 5.29 -9.65
C ARG A 29 26.15 4.51 -8.35
N ALA A 30 25.07 3.76 -8.23
CA ALA A 30 24.74 2.99 -7.04
C ALA A 30 25.79 1.88 -6.77
N VAL A 31 26.29 1.23 -7.83
CA VAL A 31 27.40 0.26 -7.74
C VAL A 31 28.69 0.94 -7.24
N LEU A 32 29.00 2.15 -7.72
CA LEU A 32 30.15 2.91 -7.24
C LEU A 32 30.01 3.26 -5.76
N GLU A 33 28.86 3.77 -5.34
CA GLU A 33 28.56 4.14 -3.95
C GLU A 33 28.59 2.91 -3.02
N SER A 34 28.21 1.71 -3.50
CA SER A 34 28.31 0.46 -2.74
C SER A 34 29.76 0.05 -2.44
N THR A 35 30.70 0.46 -3.29
CA THR A 35 32.12 0.15 -3.15
C THR A 35 32.80 1.19 -2.25
N ASN A 36 32.49 2.47 -2.47
CA ASN A 36 32.94 3.56 -1.62
C ASN A 36 31.98 4.75 -1.67
N THR A 37 31.35 5.06 -0.53
CA THR A 37 30.34 6.13 -0.40
C THR A 37 30.92 7.54 -0.35
N THR A 38 32.25 7.68 -0.22
CA THR A 38 32.92 8.98 0.00
C THR A 38 33.80 9.44 -1.16
N ASP A 39 34.27 8.50 -2.00
CA ASP A 39 35.13 8.78 -3.16
C ASP A 39 34.74 7.91 -4.37
N LEU A 40 33.95 8.50 -5.27
CA LEU A 40 33.44 7.84 -6.46
C LEU A 40 34.53 7.56 -7.51
N LEU A 41 35.62 8.35 -7.54
CA LEU A 41 36.72 8.12 -8.47
C LEU A 41 37.50 6.88 -8.03
N LYS A 42 37.74 6.73 -6.73
CA LYS A 42 38.34 5.52 -6.18
C LYS A 42 37.44 4.30 -6.39
N ALA A 43 36.14 4.42 -6.11
CA ALA A 43 35.16 3.36 -6.38
C ALA A 43 35.19 2.91 -7.85
N ALA A 44 35.26 3.86 -8.79
CA ALA A 44 35.31 3.53 -10.21
C ALA A 44 36.57 2.74 -10.57
N ASN A 45 37.73 3.12 -10.04
CA ASN A 45 38.96 2.37 -10.24
C ASN A 45 38.88 0.95 -9.66
N ASP A 46 38.29 0.81 -8.47
CA ASP A 46 38.12 -0.50 -7.83
C ASP A 46 37.20 -1.43 -8.65
N VAL A 47 36.12 -0.88 -9.22
CA VAL A 47 35.20 -1.61 -10.10
C VAL A 47 35.86 -1.99 -11.43
N PHE A 48 36.60 -1.07 -12.07
CA PHE A 48 37.20 -1.34 -13.39
C PHE A 48 38.42 -2.26 -13.33
N PHE A 49 39.22 -2.18 -12.26
CA PHE A 49 40.56 -2.80 -12.24
C PHE A 49 40.79 -3.79 -11.11
N ASN A 50 40.06 -3.71 -9.99
CA ASN A 50 40.30 -4.55 -8.82
C ASN A 50 39.28 -5.67 -8.63
N GLN A 51 38.40 -5.92 -9.62
CA GLN A 51 37.33 -6.93 -9.57
C GLN A 51 36.48 -6.89 -8.29
N ALA A 52 36.37 -5.72 -7.64
CA ALA A 52 35.46 -5.52 -6.54
C ALA A 52 34.03 -5.60 -7.11
N GLY A 53 33.42 -6.78 -6.98
CA GLY A 53 32.02 -6.99 -7.34
C GLY A 53 31.13 -6.18 -6.41
N GLY A 54 30.88 -4.92 -6.74
CA GLY A 54 29.90 -4.10 -6.03
C GLY A 54 28.55 -4.81 -6.08
N THR A 55 27.91 -4.95 -4.93
CA THR A 55 26.54 -5.45 -4.90
C THR A 55 25.63 -4.39 -5.50
N LYS A 56 24.66 -4.79 -6.33
CA LYS A 56 23.54 -3.89 -6.64
C LYS A 56 22.95 -3.47 -5.30
N PRO A 57 22.95 -2.18 -4.94
CA PRO A 57 22.37 -1.79 -3.67
C PRO A 57 20.89 -2.14 -3.72
N ALA A 58 20.37 -2.69 -2.62
CA ALA A 58 18.94 -2.74 -2.38
C ALA A 58 18.47 -1.29 -2.28
N VAL A 59 18.03 -0.73 -3.42
CA VAL A 59 17.65 0.67 -3.50
C VAL A 59 16.37 0.81 -2.67
N ARG A 60 16.48 1.49 -1.52
CA ARG A 60 15.31 2.00 -0.80
C ARG A 60 14.83 3.24 -1.53
N THR A 61 14.32 3.07 -2.73
CA THR A 61 13.83 4.17 -3.55
C THR A 61 12.41 4.50 -3.16
N GLN A 62 12.22 5.70 -2.64
CA GLN A 62 10.89 6.27 -2.50
C GLN A 62 10.49 6.79 -3.88
N VAL A 63 9.38 6.28 -4.40
CA VAL A 63 8.76 6.78 -5.63
C VAL A 63 7.68 7.77 -5.24
N ILE A 64 7.78 8.98 -5.78
CA ILE A 64 6.76 10.02 -5.58
C ILE A 64 5.78 9.88 -6.75
N VAL A 65 4.62 9.28 -6.48
CA VAL A 65 3.50 9.19 -7.44
C VAL A 65 2.50 10.30 -7.11
N THR A 66 2.24 11.19 -8.05
CA THR A 66 1.21 12.22 -7.88
C THR A 66 -0.18 11.64 -8.13
N LEU A 67 -1.23 12.31 -7.65
CA LEU A 67 -2.62 11.82 -7.72
C LEU A 67 -3.08 11.48 -9.15
N ASN A 68 -2.76 12.35 -10.10
CA ASN A 68 -3.18 12.18 -11.50
C ASN A 68 -2.45 11.00 -12.14
N GLU A 69 -1.19 10.76 -11.75
CA GLU A 69 -0.39 9.63 -12.21
C GLU A 69 -0.92 8.32 -11.62
N LEU A 70 -1.37 8.34 -10.37
CA LEU A 70 -1.97 7.18 -9.71
C LEU A 70 -3.32 6.79 -10.34
N ASP A 71 -4.16 7.76 -10.69
CA ASP A 71 -5.48 7.55 -11.30
C ASP A 71 -5.36 6.88 -12.69
N GLN A 72 -4.43 7.37 -13.51
CA GLN A 72 -4.13 6.78 -14.83
C GLN A 72 -3.54 5.36 -14.72
N ILE A 73 -2.69 5.08 -13.72
CA ILE A 73 -2.18 3.73 -13.47
C ILE A 73 -3.31 2.77 -13.07
N ILE A 74 -4.25 3.21 -12.22
CA ILE A 74 -5.38 2.39 -11.76
C ILE A 74 -6.36 2.08 -12.90
N ASN A 75 -6.56 3.03 -13.82
CA ASN A 75 -7.45 2.88 -14.97
C ASN A 75 -6.82 2.07 -16.14
N GLY A 76 -5.60 1.55 -15.97
CA GLY A 76 -4.92 0.73 -16.99
C GLY A 76 -4.27 1.55 -18.11
N GLU A 77 -4.13 2.86 -17.92
CA GLU A 77 -3.52 3.81 -18.86
C GLU A 77 -2.07 4.18 -18.47
N GLY A 78 -1.52 3.50 -17.44
CA GLY A 78 -0.26 3.84 -16.78
C GLY A 78 1.04 3.51 -17.51
N ASP A 79 0.97 2.91 -18.70
CA ASP A 79 2.15 2.48 -19.46
C ASP A 79 3.01 3.65 -19.95
N GLU A 80 2.40 4.83 -20.15
CA GLU A 80 3.12 6.05 -20.58
C GLU A 80 3.64 6.92 -19.41
N ILE A 81 3.33 6.56 -18.16
CA ILE A 81 3.67 7.39 -17.00
C ILE A 81 5.11 7.15 -16.57
N GLN A 82 5.93 8.21 -16.65
CA GLN A 82 7.32 8.23 -16.24
C GLN A 82 7.45 8.61 -14.76
N LEU A 83 7.73 7.62 -13.91
CA LEU A 83 7.93 7.83 -12.48
C LEU A 83 9.37 8.25 -12.18
N ASN A 84 9.53 9.29 -11.36
CA ASN A 84 10.83 9.82 -10.97
C ASN A 84 11.27 9.27 -9.61
N LEU A 85 12.44 8.63 -9.58
CA LEU A 85 13.04 8.06 -8.38
C LEU A 85 13.93 9.11 -7.67
N THR A 86 14.06 9.02 -6.35
CA THR A 86 14.90 9.94 -5.56
C THR A 86 16.41 9.87 -5.89
N ASN A 87 16.84 8.86 -6.63
CA ASN A 87 18.21 8.73 -7.16
C ASN A 87 18.37 9.26 -8.61
N GLY A 88 17.31 9.84 -9.19
CA GLY A 88 17.31 10.40 -10.54
C GLY A 88 17.00 9.42 -11.68
N ALA A 89 16.72 8.15 -11.38
CA ALA A 89 16.26 7.19 -12.38
C ALA A 89 14.80 7.43 -12.81
N ARG A 90 14.44 6.92 -13.99
CA ARG A 90 13.09 7.00 -14.57
C ARG A 90 12.62 5.62 -14.98
N MET A 91 11.40 5.25 -14.59
CA MET A 91 10.79 3.98 -14.96
C MET A 91 9.31 4.17 -15.29
N THR A 92 8.76 3.27 -16.12
CA THR A 92 7.32 3.23 -16.39
C THR A 92 6.54 2.68 -15.19
N GLY A 93 5.23 2.93 -15.14
CA GLY A 93 4.35 2.34 -14.11
C GLY A 93 4.43 0.81 -14.06
N ALA A 94 4.54 0.14 -15.21
CA ALA A 94 4.68 -1.30 -15.32
C ALA A 94 6.04 -1.84 -14.83
N GLU A 95 7.13 -1.13 -15.13
CA GLU A 95 8.48 -1.46 -14.64
C GLU A 95 8.58 -1.26 -13.13
N PHE A 96 7.92 -0.23 -12.59
CA PHE A 96 7.82 0.02 -11.15
C PHE A 96 7.14 -1.13 -10.40
N LEU A 97 5.99 -1.62 -10.90
CA LEU A 97 5.32 -2.78 -10.31
C LEU A 97 6.24 -4.01 -10.35
N THR A 98 6.89 -4.26 -11.49
CA THR A 98 7.81 -5.39 -11.66
C THR A 98 9.02 -5.33 -10.71
N HIS A 99 9.62 -4.15 -10.52
CA HIS A 99 10.81 -3.95 -9.66
C HIS A 99 10.48 -3.87 -8.16
N THR A 100 9.36 -3.25 -7.79
CA THR A 100 8.96 -3.03 -6.39
C THR A 100 8.48 -4.32 -5.73
N PHE A 101 7.81 -5.21 -6.48
CA PHE A 101 7.31 -6.46 -5.94
C PHE A 101 8.34 -7.61 -5.94
N ALA A 102 9.49 -7.46 -6.62
CA ALA A 102 10.45 -8.55 -6.79
C ALA A 102 11.45 -8.76 -5.63
N GLU A 103 11.75 -7.75 -4.79
CA GLU A 103 12.80 -7.90 -3.76
C GLU A 103 12.48 -7.42 -2.33
N ILE A 104 11.48 -6.56 -2.08
CA ILE A 104 11.28 -6.00 -0.73
C ILE A 104 9.79 -5.87 -0.41
N GLY A 105 9.35 -6.56 0.64
CA GLY A 105 7.98 -6.53 1.13
C GLY A 105 7.43 -5.12 1.36
N TYR A 106 6.14 -5.01 1.02
CA TYR A 106 5.15 -3.96 1.32
C TYR A 106 5.40 -2.56 0.74
N ALA A 107 4.52 -2.18 -0.20
CA ALA A 107 4.27 -0.80 -0.63
C ALA A 107 2.99 -0.25 0.03
N THR A 108 3.01 1.03 0.41
CA THR A 108 1.84 1.74 0.95
C THR A 108 1.38 2.79 -0.05
N LEU A 109 0.25 2.57 -0.73
CA LEU A 109 -0.40 3.65 -1.49
C LEU A 109 -1.34 4.40 -0.55
N VAL A 110 -1.46 5.71 -0.70
CA VAL A 110 -2.35 6.53 0.13
C VAL A 110 -3.34 7.21 -0.80
N HIS A 111 -4.61 6.87 -0.68
CA HIS A 111 -5.66 7.54 -1.44
C HIS A 111 -5.86 8.96 -0.85
N PRO A 112 -5.92 10.02 -1.67
CA PRO A 112 -6.06 11.41 -1.21
C PRO A 112 -7.27 11.68 -0.33
N LEU A 113 -8.35 10.91 -0.53
CA LEU A 113 -9.61 11.08 0.20
C LEU A 113 -9.87 9.97 1.22
N ASP A 114 -9.31 8.77 1.02
CA ASP A 114 -9.59 7.59 1.85
C ASP A 114 -8.42 7.14 2.73
N GLY A 115 -7.26 7.80 2.62
CA GLY A 115 -6.08 7.49 3.42
C GLY A 115 -5.35 6.21 2.98
N PRO A 116 -4.48 5.64 3.85
CA PRO A 116 -3.57 4.56 3.50
C PRO A 116 -4.24 3.27 3.05
N ILE A 117 -3.57 2.54 2.14
CA ILE A 117 -4.20 1.61 1.20
C ILE A 117 -5.14 0.60 1.83
N ASN A 118 -6.36 0.65 1.33
CA ASN A 118 -7.36 -0.39 1.43
C ASN A 118 -6.85 -1.66 0.73
N THR A 119 -6.96 -2.83 1.37
CA THR A 119 -6.62 -4.13 0.75
C THR A 119 -7.82 -4.73 0.03
N TRP A 120 -8.97 -4.04 0.04
CA TRP A 120 -10.20 -4.48 -0.60
C TRP A 120 -10.55 -5.91 -0.17
N ARG A 121 -11.12 -6.76 -1.04
CA ARG A 121 -11.37 -8.17 -0.75
C ARG A 121 -10.23 -9.10 -1.20
N LEU A 122 -8.99 -8.60 -1.25
CA LEU A 122 -7.81 -9.41 -1.60
C LEU A 122 -7.31 -10.24 -0.41
N GLU A 123 -7.35 -9.69 0.80
CA GLU A 123 -6.91 -10.35 2.03
C GLU A 123 -7.82 -10.03 3.21
N ARG A 124 -8.03 -11.03 4.08
CA ARG A 124 -8.78 -10.86 5.33
C ARG A 124 -8.01 -10.04 6.36
N GLY A 125 -6.67 -10.09 6.34
CA GLY A 125 -5.81 -9.40 7.31
C GLY A 125 -5.65 -7.93 6.97
N ALA A 126 -5.79 -7.05 7.96
CA ALA A 126 -5.40 -5.66 7.79
C ALA A 126 -3.87 -5.54 7.74
N ASN A 127 -3.36 -4.77 6.78
CA ASN A 127 -1.92 -4.53 6.65
C ASN A 127 -1.41 -3.52 7.71
N LEU A 128 -0.09 -3.36 7.81
CA LEU A 128 0.54 -2.46 8.78
C LEU A 128 0.04 -1.02 8.66
N ASN A 129 -0.12 -0.49 7.44
CA ASN A 129 -0.58 0.88 7.23
C ASN A 129 -2.03 1.06 7.65
N GLN A 130 -2.87 0.05 7.42
CA GLN A 130 -4.26 0.09 7.85
C GLN A 130 -4.35 0.10 9.37
N ARG A 131 -3.54 -0.73 10.03
CA ARG A 131 -3.42 -0.72 11.48
C ARG A 131 -2.95 0.65 11.99
N LEU A 132 -1.88 1.21 11.41
CA LEU A 132 -1.36 2.55 11.77
C LEU A 132 -2.39 3.65 11.54
N SER A 133 -3.21 3.57 10.49
CA SER A 133 -4.28 4.53 10.20
C SER A 133 -5.39 4.46 11.25
N LEU A 134 -5.78 3.26 11.68
CA LEU A 134 -6.79 3.08 12.72
C LEU A 134 -6.37 3.69 14.06
N HIS A 135 -5.07 3.77 14.34
CA HIS A 135 -4.58 4.45 15.54
C HIS A 135 -4.89 5.95 15.55
N ALA A 136 -5.13 6.58 14.39
CA ALA A 136 -5.54 7.98 14.33
C ALA A 136 -7.01 8.19 14.73
N GLU A 137 -7.86 7.17 14.58
CA GLU A 137 -9.28 7.23 14.94
C GLU A 137 -9.53 6.67 16.36
N PHE A 138 -8.79 5.62 16.76
CA PHE A 138 -8.99 4.94 18.04
C PHE A 138 -7.67 4.67 18.75
N HIS A 139 -7.53 5.22 19.97
CA HIS A 139 -6.39 4.95 20.85
C HIS A 139 -6.62 3.74 21.77
N THR A 140 -7.88 3.32 21.92
CA THR A 140 -8.30 2.18 22.73
C THR A 140 -9.32 1.35 21.96
N CYS A 141 -9.71 0.20 22.51
CA CYS A 141 -10.84 -0.59 22.03
C CYS A 141 -12.07 0.31 21.79
N SER A 142 -12.68 0.22 20.61
CA SER A 142 -13.78 1.11 20.20
C SER A 142 -15.09 0.84 20.93
N ARG A 143 -15.17 -0.24 21.71
CA ARG A 143 -16.34 -0.53 22.56
C ARG A 143 -16.45 0.53 23.67
N PRO A 144 -17.59 1.23 23.80
CA PRO A 144 -17.75 2.27 24.82
C PRO A 144 -17.39 1.79 26.23
N GLY A 145 -16.59 2.57 26.95
CA GLY A 145 -16.13 2.26 28.31
C GLY A 145 -14.96 1.28 28.40
N CYS A 146 -14.44 0.76 27.27
CA CYS A 146 -13.27 -0.11 27.27
C CYS A 146 -11.97 0.69 27.07
N ASN A 147 -11.09 0.67 28.07
CA ASN A 147 -9.80 1.38 28.02
C ASN A 147 -8.62 0.48 27.58
N LYS A 148 -8.87 -0.68 26.97
CA LYS A 148 -7.78 -1.54 26.47
C LYS A 148 -7.03 -0.79 25.36
N PRO A 149 -5.69 -0.60 25.44
CA PRO A 149 -4.96 0.12 24.41
C PRO A 149 -5.09 -0.55 23.03
N ALA A 150 -5.14 0.25 21.98
CA ALA A 150 -5.25 -0.21 20.59
C ALA A 150 -4.10 -1.17 20.19
N ASP A 151 -2.91 -1.00 20.76
CA ASP A 151 -1.77 -1.90 20.56
C ASP A 151 -2.07 -3.36 20.93
N TYR A 152 -2.97 -3.57 21.89
CA TYR A 152 -3.42 -4.88 22.33
C TYR A 152 -4.80 -5.27 21.76
N CYS A 153 -5.28 -4.51 20.78
CA CYS A 153 -6.52 -4.77 20.06
C CYS A 153 -6.25 -5.39 18.69
N GLN A 154 -7.21 -6.19 18.26
CA GLN A 154 -7.30 -6.77 16.93
C GLN A 154 -8.03 -5.78 16.02
N VAL A 155 -7.67 -5.77 14.74
CA VAL A 155 -8.45 -5.07 13.73
C VAL A 155 -9.70 -5.89 13.43
N HIS A 156 -10.86 -5.24 13.49
CA HIS A 156 -12.17 -5.85 13.37
C HIS A 156 -12.94 -5.20 12.21
N HIS A 157 -13.65 -6.00 11.43
CA HIS A 157 -14.50 -5.52 10.35
C HIS A 157 -15.89 -5.16 10.87
N LEU A 158 -16.38 -3.95 10.57
CA LEU A 158 -17.73 -3.50 10.96
C LEU A 158 -18.82 -4.22 10.16
N ILE A 159 -18.59 -4.41 8.86
CA ILE A 159 -19.28 -5.38 8.01
C ILE A 159 -18.39 -6.63 7.91
N PRO A 160 -18.84 -7.80 8.39
CA PRO A 160 -18.03 -9.00 8.45
C PRO A 160 -17.42 -9.39 7.12
N TRP A 161 -16.15 -9.80 7.13
CA TRP A 161 -15.49 -10.38 5.94
C TRP A 161 -16.30 -11.54 5.34
N GLN A 162 -16.87 -12.40 6.18
CA GLN A 162 -17.69 -13.54 5.72
C GLN A 162 -19.00 -13.13 5.03
N ALA A 163 -19.49 -11.92 5.33
CA ALA A 163 -20.67 -11.31 4.71
C ALA A 163 -20.31 -10.41 3.52
N GLY A 164 -19.07 -10.43 3.05
CA GLY A 164 -18.63 -9.65 1.89
C GLY A 164 -17.98 -8.32 2.22
N GLY A 165 -17.81 -7.99 3.51
CA GLY A 165 -17.15 -6.75 3.92
C GLY A 165 -15.72 -6.64 3.40
N PHE A 166 -15.34 -5.44 2.98
CA PHE A 166 -13.99 -5.14 2.51
C PHE A 166 -13.03 -4.91 3.67
N THR A 167 -11.76 -5.25 3.49
CA THR A 167 -10.69 -4.84 4.40
C THR A 167 -10.26 -3.42 4.02
N ASN A 168 -11.15 -2.46 4.26
CA ASN A 168 -10.95 -1.03 3.97
C ASN A 168 -11.08 -0.22 5.26
N ILE A 169 -10.32 0.86 5.44
CA ILE A 169 -10.30 1.69 6.66
C ILE A 169 -11.72 2.05 7.15
N LYS A 170 -12.61 2.46 6.24
CA LYS A 170 -14.00 2.80 6.59
C LYS A 170 -14.77 1.64 7.22
N ASN A 171 -14.41 0.40 6.89
CA ASN A 171 -15.01 -0.82 7.40
C ASN A 171 -14.22 -1.44 8.57
N LEU A 172 -13.15 -0.80 9.06
CA LEU A 172 -12.30 -1.36 10.10
C LEU A 172 -12.40 -0.55 11.40
N THR A 173 -12.14 -1.22 12.52
CA THR A 173 -12.02 -0.61 13.85
C THR A 173 -11.12 -1.47 14.76
N PHE A 174 -10.80 -1.01 15.97
CA PHE A 174 -10.08 -1.80 16.97
C PHE A 174 -11.02 -2.43 17.99
N LEU A 175 -10.90 -3.75 18.20
CA LEU A 175 -11.51 -4.44 19.34
C LEU A 175 -10.50 -5.29 20.09
N CYS A 176 -10.56 -5.24 21.43
CA CYS A 176 -9.79 -6.17 22.25
C CYS A 176 -10.28 -7.60 22.03
N ALA A 177 -9.45 -8.60 22.33
CA ALA A 177 -9.81 -10.01 22.12
C ALA A 177 -11.17 -10.40 22.74
N TYR A 178 -11.52 -9.85 23.92
CA TYR A 178 -12.81 -10.08 24.55
C TYR A 178 -13.97 -9.48 23.74
N HIS A 179 -13.92 -8.17 23.41
CA HIS A 179 -15.00 -7.51 22.69
C HIS A 179 -15.13 -7.98 21.24
N ASN A 180 -14.02 -8.36 20.60
CA ASN A 180 -14.06 -9.00 19.29
C ASN A 180 -14.75 -10.37 19.37
N GLY A 181 -14.41 -11.18 20.36
CA GLY A 181 -14.98 -12.52 20.53
C GLY A 181 -16.47 -12.55 20.90
N ILE A 182 -17.01 -11.46 21.44
CA ILE A 182 -18.45 -11.34 21.74
C ILE A 182 -19.20 -10.43 20.76
N ASN A 183 -18.55 -9.90 19.72
CA ASN A 183 -19.22 -9.04 18.75
C ASN A 183 -20.26 -9.85 17.97
N ASP A 184 -21.48 -9.32 17.85
CA ASP A 184 -22.62 -10.06 17.29
C ASP A 184 -22.69 -9.90 15.76
N ASP A 185 -21.67 -10.40 15.08
CA ASP A 185 -21.40 -10.17 13.64
C ASP A 185 -21.45 -11.46 12.79
N ASP A 186 -21.71 -12.60 13.44
CA ASP A 186 -22.02 -13.87 12.80
C ASP A 186 -23.49 -14.26 13.09
N PRO A 187 -24.40 -14.07 12.12
CA PRO A 187 -25.81 -14.43 12.30
C PRO A 187 -26.04 -15.92 12.59
N SER A 188 -25.10 -16.79 12.23
CA SER A 188 -25.19 -18.22 12.52
C SER A 188 -24.80 -18.57 13.96
N ARG A 189 -24.15 -17.64 14.67
CA ARG A 189 -23.63 -17.82 16.04
C ARG A 189 -23.86 -16.55 16.87
N PRO A 190 -25.12 -16.17 17.11
CA PRO A 190 -25.42 -14.92 17.77
C PRO A 190 -24.90 -14.91 19.21
N THR A 191 -24.29 -13.82 19.62
CA THR A 191 -23.76 -13.66 20.99
C THR A 191 -24.76 -12.98 21.92
N GLY A 192 -25.72 -12.23 21.36
CA GLY A 192 -26.67 -11.42 22.12
C GLY A 192 -25.99 -10.27 22.89
N ARG A 193 -24.77 -9.88 22.48
CA ARG A 193 -23.99 -8.81 23.12
C ARG A 193 -23.89 -7.55 22.27
N GLY A 194 -24.57 -7.50 21.13
CA GLY A 194 -24.54 -6.38 20.19
C GLY A 194 -23.23 -6.32 19.41
N TYR A 195 -23.13 -5.37 18.50
CA TYR A 195 -22.03 -5.28 17.55
C TYR A 195 -21.55 -3.83 17.37
N MET A 196 -20.36 -3.68 16.81
CA MET A 196 -19.85 -2.37 16.39
C MET A 196 -20.27 -2.05 14.95
N TYR A 197 -20.67 -0.81 14.71
CA TYR A 197 -21.11 -0.33 13.40
C TYR A 197 -20.65 1.11 13.15
N ARG A 198 -20.47 1.51 11.89
CA ARG A 198 -20.17 2.92 11.57
C ARG A 198 -21.48 3.66 11.28
N LEU A 199 -21.82 4.61 12.16
CA LEU A 199 -22.89 5.58 11.91
C LEU A 199 -22.29 6.86 11.31
N ASN A 200 -23.14 7.80 10.90
CA ASN A 200 -22.70 9.13 10.45
C ASN A 200 -21.96 9.90 11.56
N THR A 201 -22.11 9.50 12.82
CA THR A 201 -21.40 10.04 13.99
C THR A 201 -20.08 9.32 14.29
N GLY A 202 -19.69 8.34 13.47
CA GLY A 202 -18.50 7.50 13.66
C GLY A 202 -18.84 6.08 14.14
N VAL A 203 -17.80 5.31 14.47
CA VAL A 203 -17.96 3.94 14.97
C VAL A 203 -18.67 3.95 16.32
N SER A 204 -19.76 3.20 16.40
CA SER A 204 -20.69 3.18 17.52
C SER A 204 -21.06 1.73 17.87
N PHE A 205 -21.36 1.50 19.14
CA PHE A 205 -21.89 0.22 19.60
C PHE A 205 -23.41 0.17 19.41
N ILE A 206 -23.89 -0.86 18.72
CA ILE A 206 -25.30 -1.16 18.56
C ILE A 206 -25.68 -2.24 19.58
N PRO A 207 -26.60 -1.95 20.51
CA PRO A 207 -26.98 -2.92 21.54
C PRO A 207 -27.81 -4.08 20.98
N PRO A 208 -27.95 -5.20 21.73
CA PRO A 208 -28.68 -6.39 21.27
C PRO A 208 -30.16 -6.15 20.93
N TRP A 209 -30.78 -5.15 21.54
CA TRP A 209 -32.17 -4.75 21.25
C TRP A 209 -32.29 -3.74 20.10
N GLY A 210 -31.15 -3.34 19.50
CA GLY A 210 -31.12 -2.59 18.26
C GLY A 210 -31.41 -3.48 17.05
N ALA A 211 -31.41 -2.87 15.86
CA ALA A 211 -31.52 -3.63 14.62
C ALA A 211 -30.33 -4.60 14.47
N PRO A 212 -30.55 -5.86 14.06
CA PRO A 212 -29.46 -6.80 13.84
C PRO A 212 -28.57 -6.31 12.69
N ILE A 213 -27.31 -6.73 12.67
CA ILE A 213 -26.37 -6.33 11.62
C ILE A 213 -26.86 -6.71 10.21
N THR A 214 -27.64 -7.78 10.10
CA THR A 214 -28.26 -8.21 8.85
C THR A 214 -29.34 -7.26 8.35
N ALA A 215 -29.86 -6.35 9.17
CA ALA A 215 -30.80 -5.33 8.73
C ALA A 215 -30.09 -4.08 8.17
N MET A 216 -28.77 -3.98 8.28
CA MET A 216 -28.02 -2.81 7.83
C MET A 216 -27.86 -2.80 6.30
N PRO A 217 -28.10 -1.67 5.61
CA PRO A 217 -27.99 -1.59 4.15
C PRO A 217 -26.63 -2.05 3.61
N GLU A 218 -25.55 -1.59 4.23
CA GLU A 218 -24.17 -1.88 3.83
C GLU A 218 -23.81 -3.37 4.01
N TYR A 219 -24.46 -4.05 4.96
CA TYR A 219 -24.36 -5.51 5.09
C TYR A 219 -25.04 -6.21 3.91
N GLN A 220 -26.25 -5.78 3.54
CA GLN A 220 -27.00 -6.36 2.43
C GLN A 220 -26.29 -6.14 1.09
N GLU A 221 -25.76 -4.95 0.85
CA GLU A 221 -24.95 -4.63 -0.34
C GLU A 221 -23.69 -5.50 -0.41
N ALA A 222 -22.98 -5.64 0.71
CA ALA A 222 -21.79 -6.48 0.78
C ALA A 222 -22.11 -7.96 0.50
N LEU A 223 -23.22 -8.45 1.03
CA LEU A 223 -23.67 -9.83 0.83
C LEU A 223 -24.11 -10.06 -0.61
N ALA A 224 -24.87 -9.13 -1.20
CA ALA A 224 -25.28 -9.17 -2.60
C ALA A 224 -24.06 -9.23 -3.53
N ARG A 225 -23.09 -8.32 -3.33
CA ARG A 225 -21.82 -8.33 -4.07
C ARG A 225 -21.10 -9.68 -3.94
N LEU A 226 -20.93 -10.18 -2.72
CA LEU A 226 -20.26 -11.47 -2.48
C LEU A 226 -20.97 -12.62 -3.20
N ASN A 227 -22.29 -12.61 -3.25
CA ASN A 227 -23.07 -13.62 -3.96
C ASN A 227 -22.86 -13.52 -5.47
N THR A 228 -22.83 -12.31 -6.03
CA THR A 228 -22.51 -12.07 -7.46
C THR A 228 -21.11 -12.53 -7.82
N GLU A 229 -20.11 -12.19 -6.99
CA GLU A 229 -18.71 -12.65 -7.14
C GLU A 229 -18.63 -14.19 -7.13
N LYS A 230 -19.32 -14.85 -6.20
CA LYS A 230 -19.38 -16.32 -6.13
C LYS A 230 -20.12 -16.95 -7.32
N ALA A 231 -21.09 -16.25 -7.89
CA ALA A 231 -21.82 -16.68 -9.07
C ALA A 231 -21.03 -16.48 -10.38
N GLY A 232 -19.88 -15.80 -10.34
CA GLY A 232 -19.04 -15.55 -11.52
C GLY A 232 -19.59 -14.49 -12.47
N GLN A 233 -20.48 -13.61 -12.01
CA GLN A 233 -20.97 -12.46 -12.77
C GLN A 233 -20.16 -11.21 -12.42
N PRO A 234 -19.77 -10.37 -13.41
CA PRO A 234 -19.13 -9.09 -13.12
C PRO A 234 -20.12 -8.17 -12.35
N PRO A 235 -19.63 -7.31 -11.44
CA PRO A 235 -20.49 -6.38 -10.71
C PRO A 235 -21.14 -5.39 -11.68
N ASP A 236 -22.39 -5.03 -11.40
CA ASP A 236 -23.08 -3.96 -12.12
C ASP A 236 -22.33 -2.62 -11.94
N PRO A 237 -22.27 -1.77 -12.98
CA PRO A 237 -21.71 -0.44 -12.85
C PRO A 237 -22.47 0.36 -11.77
N PRO A 238 -21.78 1.24 -11.02
CA PRO A 238 -22.45 2.09 -10.05
C PRO A 238 -23.52 2.95 -10.76
N PRO A 239 -24.66 3.23 -10.11
CA PRO A 239 -25.71 4.03 -10.72
C PRO A 239 -25.19 5.44 -11.00
N ASP A 240 -25.39 5.91 -12.24
CA ASP A 240 -25.04 7.26 -12.67
C ASP A 240 -25.68 8.30 -11.75
N SER A 241 -24.84 9.14 -11.14
CA SER A 241 -25.28 10.37 -10.49
C SER A 241 -25.70 11.36 -11.58
N SER A 242 -27.02 11.51 -11.75
CA SER A 242 -27.63 12.64 -12.46
C SER A 242 -27.86 13.82 -11.52
#